data_AF-A0A0D3AUG8-F1
#
_entry.id   AF-A0A0D3AUG8-F1
#
_cell.length_a   1.000
_cell.length_b   1.000
_cell.length_c   1.000
_cell.angle_alpha   90.00
_cell.angle_beta   90.00
_cell.angle_gamma   90.00
#
_symmetry.space_group_name_H-M   'P 1'
#
loop_
_entity.id
_entity.type
_entity.pdbx_description
1 polymer ?
#
loop_
_entity_poly.entity_id
_entity_poly.type
_entity_poly.pdbx_seq_one_letter_code
_entity_poly.pdbx_strand_id
1 'polypeptide(L)'
;YRLKVAADHGLIHQTGVKLPLTIFVLLPQFVLMGIADAFLVVAKLEFFYDQAPESMKSLGTSYSLTSLGIGNFLSSFLLSTVSKITIKRGRGWILNNLNESRLDYYYLFFALLNFVNFALFLVVVKFLLDFPP
;
A
#
# COMPACT_ATOMS: atom_id res chain seq x y z
N TYR A 1 3.89 18.72 3.58
CA TYR A 1 4.63 19.11 4.79
C TYR A 1 6.13 18.92 4.63
N ARG A 2 6.63 17.69 4.49
CA ARG A 2 8.07 17.37 4.33
C ARG A 2 8.82 18.22 3.30
N LEU A 3 8.28 18.38 2.09
CA LEU A 3 8.90 19.18 1.02
C LEU A 3 9.02 20.66 1.37
N LYS A 4 8.11 21.21 2.18
CA LYS A 4 8.19 22.60 2.66
C LYS A 4 9.37 22.75 3.62
N VAL A 5 9.47 21.86 4.62
CA VAL A 5 10.61 21.85 5.56
C VAL A 5 11.95 21.67 4.85
N ALA A 6 12.01 20.83 3.82
CA ALA A 6 13.21 20.67 2.99
C ALA A 6 13.56 21.94 2.21
N ALA A 7 12.57 22.68 1.72
CA ALA A 7 12.76 23.95 1.03
C ALA A 7 13.28 25.04 1.98
N ASP A 8 12.66 25.17 3.15
CA ASP A 8 12.98 26.19 4.15
C ASP A 8 14.42 26.07 4.69
N HIS A 9 14.98 24.85 4.68
CA HIS A 9 16.36 24.57 5.10
C HIS A 9 17.36 24.45 3.93
N GLY A 10 16.93 24.67 2.68
CA GLY A 10 17.80 24.54 1.50
C GLY A 10 18.30 23.11 1.23
N LEU A 11 17.63 22.09 1.80
CA LEU A 11 18.06 20.68 1.77
C LEU A 11 17.43 19.87 0.62
N ILE A 12 16.69 20.51 -0.28
CA ILE A 12 16.02 19.84 -1.41
C ILE A 12 17.04 19.02 -2.22
N HIS A 13 18.15 19.63 -2.62
CA HIS A 13 19.14 19.01 -3.51
C HIS A 13 20.19 18.14 -2.80
N GLN A 14 20.16 18.08 -1.47
CA GLN A 14 21.12 17.30 -0.70
C GLN A 14 20.59 15.88 -0.48
N THR A 15 21.31 14.90 -1.04
CA THR A 15 20.98 13.49 -0.86
C THR A 15 21.58 12.97 0.45
N GLY A 16 20.78 12.25 1.23
CA GLY A 16 21.24 11.62 2.49
C GLY A 16 21.26 12.53 3.72
N VAL A 17 20.88 13.80 3.58
CA VAL A 17 20.81 14.73 4.72
C VAL A 17 19.48 14.61 5.42
N LYS A 18 19.54 14.40 6.75
CA LYS A 18 18.37 14.28 7.61
C LYS A 18 17.65 15.61 7.68
N LEU A 19 16.36 15.61 7.36
CA LEU A 19 15.49 16.76 7.64
C LEU A 19 15.28 16.89 9.15
N PRO A 20 15.14 18.12 9.68
CA PRO A 20 14.76 18.36 11.07
C PRO A 20 13.26 18.06 11.26
N LEU A 21 12.88 16.81 11.04
CA LEU A 21 11.52 16.29 11.14
C LEU A 21 11.49 15.17 12.16
N THR A 22 10.52 15.24 13.06
CA THR A 22 10.30 14.19 14.04
C THR A 22 9.69 12.95 13.37
N ILE A 23 10.15 11.77 13.77
CA ILE A 23 9.64 10.48 13.27
C ILE A 23 8.13 10.28 13.57
N PHE A 24 7.63 10.92 14.63
CA PHE A 24 6.22 10.88 15.04
C PHE A 24 5.24 11.41 13.97
N VAL A 25 5.70 12.13 12.94
CA VAL A 25 4.87 12.50 11.79
C VAL A 25 4.33 11.25 11.05
N LEU A 26 5.04 10.12 11.11
CA LEU A 26 4.60 8.85 10.52
C LEU A 26 3.70 8.04 11.46
N LEU A 27 3.56 8.43 12.73
CA LEU A 27 2.81 7.66 13.72
C LEU A 27 1.34 7.44 13.32
N PRO A 28 0.59 8.45 12.82
CA PRO A 28 -0.82 8.26 12.46
C PRO A 28 -1.03 7.18 11.40
N GLN A 29 -0.21 7.18 10.34
CA GLN A 29 -0.32 6.18 9.27
C GLN A 29 0.03 4.77 9.75
N PHE A 30 1.02 4.61 10.63
CA PHE A 30 1.41 3.29 11.14
C PHE A 30 0.40 2.73 12.14
N VAL A 31 -0.19 3.58 12.99
CA VAL A 31 -1.26 3.17 13.90
C VAL A 31 -2.49 2.70 13.11
N LEU A 32 -2.93 3.47 12.12
CA LEU A 32 -4.07 3.08 11.28
C LEU A 32 -3.80 1.78 10.52
N MET A 33 -2.60 1.62 9.97
CA MET A 33 -2.20 0.39 9.27
C MET A 33 -2.21 -0.82 10.21
N GLY A 34 -1.67 -0.69 11.43
CA GLY A 34 -1.64 -1.78 12.40
C GLY A 34 -3.03 -2.21 12.86
N ILE A 35 -3.93 -1.25 13.09
CA ILE A 35 -5.34 -1.53 13.42
C ILE A 35 -6.02 -2.26 12.25
N ALA A 36 -5.85 -1.77 11.02
CA ALA A 36 -6.44 -2.37 9.83
C ALA A 36 -5.95 -3.82 9.60
N ASP A 37 -4.65 -4.07 9.77
CA ASP A 37 -4.07 -5.40 9.60
C ASP A 37 -4.58 -6.39 10.66
N ALA A 38 -4.70 -5.96 11.92
CA ALA A 38 -5.25 -6.78 12.99
C ALA A 38 -6.69 -7.25 12.69
N PHE A 39 -7.56 -6.33 12.23
CA PHE A 39 -8.92 -6.70 11.83
C PHE A 39 -8.96 -7.58 10.58
N LEU A 40 -8.13 -7.27 9.58
CA LEU A 40 -8.10 -8.00 8.32
C LEU A 40 -7.64 -9.45 8.50
N VAL A 41 -6.64 -9.70 9.35
CA VAL A 41 -6.16 -11.06 9.63
C VAL A 41 -7.25 -11.90 10.29
N VAL A 42 -7.92 -11.36 11.32
CA VAL A 42 -9.00 -12.06 12.02
C VAL A 42 -10.17 -12.35 11.08
N ALA A 43 -10.65 -11.33 10.37
CA ALA A 43 -11.79 -11.48 9.45
C ALA A 43 -11.51 -12.46 8.31
N LYS A 44 -10.31 -12.44 7.72
CA LYS A 44 -9.91 -13.40 6.69
C LYS A 44 -9.88 -14.83 7.21
N LEU A 45 -9.38 -15.01 8.43
CA LEU A 45 -9.23 -16.31 9.04
C LEU A 45 -10.60 -16.92 9.35
N GLU A 46 -11.49 -16.17 10.03
CA GLU A 46 -12.87 -16.60 10.31
C GLU A 46 -13.63 -16.93 9.02
N PHE A 47 -13.60 -16.04 8.04
CA PHE A 47 -14.25 -16.28 6.74
C PHE A 47 -13.73 -17.53 6.04
N PHE A 48 -12.40 -17.74 6.02
CA PHE A 48 -11.82 -18.93 5.41
C PHE A 48 -12.23 -20.20 6.14
N TYR A 49 -12.27 -20.20 7.48
CA TYR A 49 -12.69 -21.36 8.25
C TYR A 49 -14.17 -21.72 8.05
N ASP A 50 -15.03 -20.71 7.92
CA ASP A 50 -16.47 -20.89 7.68
C ASP A 50 -16.78 -21.38 6.27
N GLN A 51 -16.03 -20.90 5.27
CA GLN A 51 -16.31 -21.18 3.85
C GLN A 51 -15.47 -22.34 3.26
N ALA A 52 -14.36 -22.73 3.89
CA ALA A 52 -13.48 -23.77 3.34
C ALA A 52 -13.95 -25.20 3.70
N PRO A 53 -13.96 -26.14 2.73
CA PRO A 53 -14.13 -27.56 3.02
C PRO A 53 -13.02 -28.09 3.94
N GLU A 54 -13.32 -29.08 4.79
CA GLU A 54 -12.35 -29.62 5.77
C GLU A 54 -11.01 -30.07 5.12
N SER A 55 -11.06 -30.61 3.91
CA SER A 55 -9.88 -31.08 3.16
C SER A 55 -9.00 -29.96 2.60
N MET A 56 -9.49 -28.71 2.51
CA MET A 56 -8.77 -27.56 1.94
C MET A 56 -8.23 -26.61 3.01
N LYS A 57 -8.53 -26.83 4.29
CA LYS A 57 -8.02 -25.98 5.39
C LYS A 57 -6.48 -25.94 5.43
N SER A 58 -5.81 -27.03 5.06
CA SER A 58 -4.33 -27.09 4.97
C SER A 58 -3.74 -26.29 3.80
N LEU A 59 -4.51 -26.02 2.74
CA LEU A 59 -4.08 -25.20 1.60
C LEU A 59 -4.17 -23.69 1.87
N GLY A 60 -4.89 -23.28 2.93
CA GLY A 60 -5.11 -21.87 3.27
C GLY A 60 -3.82 -21.09 3.53
N THR A 61 -2.87 -21.69 4.26
CA THR A 61 -1.58 -21.05 4.55
C THR A 61 -0.75 -20.85 3.29
N SER A 62 -0.71 -21.85 2.40
CA SER A 62 -0.01 -21.75 1.11
C SER A 62 -0.63 -20.67 0.23
N TYR A 63 -1.97 -20.64 0.12
CA TYR A 63 -2.67 -19.59 -0.62
C TYR A 63 -2.39 -18.18 -0.07
N SER A 64 -2.44 -18.01 1.26
CA SER A 64 -2.14 -16.74 1.93
C SER A 64 -0.70 -16.28 1.65
N LEU A 65 0.28 -17.18 1.78
CA LEU A 65 1.68 -16.86 1.53
C LEU A 65 1.95 -16.54 0.05
N THR A 66 1.33 -17.29 -0.87
CA THR A 66 1.40 -17.00 -2.31
C THR A 66 0.77 -15.64 -2.64
N SER A 67 -0.39 -15.32 -2.06
CA SER A 67 -1.04 -14.02 -2.23
C SER A 67 -0.15 -12.87 -1.75
N LEU A 68 0.50 -13.04 -0.59
CA LEU A 68 1.48 -12.08 -0.06
C LEU A 68 2.67 -11.92 -1.02
N GLY A 69 3.21 -13.03 -1.54
CA GLY A 69 4.30 -13.02 -2.52
C GLY A 69 3.92 -12.26 -3.80
N ILE A 70 2.73 -12.54 -4.36
CA ILE A 70 2.18 -11.81 -5.51
C ILE A 70 2.05 -10.32 -5.19
N GLY A 71 1.57 -9.97 -4.00
CA GLY A 71 1.46 -8.58 -3.53
C GLY A 71 2.79 -7.85 -3.51
N ASN A 72 3.88 -8.50 -3.08
CA ASN A 72 5.22 -7.93 -3.10
C ASN A 72 5.75 -7.71 -4.52
N PHE A 73 5.53 -8.67 -5.42
CA PHE A 73 5.90 -8.52 -6.83
C PHE A 73 5.12 -7.39 -7.49
N LEU A 74 3.81 -7.31 -7.26
CA LEU A 74 2.96 -6.24 -7.79
C LEU A 74 3.40 -4.89 -7.24
N SER A 75 3.71 -4.79 -5.95
CA SER A 75 4.22 -3.56 -5.32
C SER A 75 5.52 -3.09 -5.98
N SER A 76 6.46 -4.01 -6.20
CA SER A 76 7.74 -3.71 -6.87
C SER A 76 7.53 -3.30 -8.33
N PHE A 77 6.63 -3.99 -9.04
CA PHE A 77 6.29 -3.68 -10.42
C PHE A 77 5.64 -2.30 -10.55
N LEU A 78 4.66 -1.98 -9.69
CA LEU A 78 4.00 -0.68 -9.65
C LEU A 78 5.01 0.43 -9.35
N LEU A 79 5.84 0.25 -8.32
CA LEU A 79 6.88 1.21 -7.95
C LEU A 79 7.83 1.49 -9.12
N SER A 80 8.36 0.44 -9.75
CA SER A 80 9.28 0.54 -10.89
C SER A 80 8.64 1.22 -12.09
N THR A 81 7.39 0.86 -12.40
CA THR A 81 6.64 1.44 -13.52
C THR A 81 6.35 2.91 -13.30
N VAL A 82 5.82 3.28 -12.13
CA VAL A 82 5.52 4.68 -11.79
C VAL A 82 6.79 5.51 -11.74
N SER A 83 7.87 4.99 -11.16
CA SER A 83 9.18 5.66 -11.17
C SER A 83 9.66 5.94 -12.61
N LYS A 84 9.67 4.91 -13.49
CA LYS A 84 10.08 5.06 -14.89
C LYS A 84 9.25 6.07 -15.67
N ILE A 85 7.92 6.06 -15.49
CA ILE A 85 7.01 6.97 -16.21
C ILE A 85 7.17 8.41 -15.70
N THR A 86 7.28 8.60 -14.39
CA THR A 86 7.31 9.93 -13.78
C THR A 86 8.66 10.62 -13.96
N ILE A 87 9.77 9.88 -13.97
CA ILE A 87 11.11 10.41 -14.27
C ILE A 87 11.18 10.96 -15.69
N LYS A 88 10.56 10.28 -16.68
CA LYS A 88 10.52 10.77 -18.07
C LYS A 88 9.75 12.09 -18.24
N ARG A 89 8.90 12.45 -17.27
CA ARG A 89 8.08 13.68 -17.28
C ARG A 89 8.69 14.81 -16.45
N GLY A 90 9.96 14.69 -16.02
CA GLY A 90 10.67 15.71 -15.25
C GLY A 90 10.89 15.28 -13.79
N ARG A 91 10.31 16.00 -12.82
CA ARG A 91 10.46 15.68 -11.39
C ARG A 91 9.74 14.37 -11.05
N GLY A 92 10.49 13.27 -11.02
CA GLY A 92 9.99 11.94 -10.69
C GLY A 92 9.32 11.87 -9.31
N TRP A 93 8.31 11.00 -9.17
CA TRP A 93 7.60 10.84 -7.89
C TRP A 93 8.43 10.07 -6.87
N ILE A 94 9.25 9.14 -7.36
CA ILE A 94 10.14 8.28 -6.58
C ILE A 94 11.55 8.46 -7.14
N LEU A 95 12.41 9.12 -6.37
CA LEU A 95 13.81 9.39 -6.68
C LEU A 95 14.70 8.82 -5.57
N ASN A 96 16.00 8.70 -5.85
CA ASN A 96 16.98 8.32 -4.83
C ASN A 96 17.07 9.35 -3.70
N ASN A 97 16.87 10.63 -4.03
CA ASN A 97 16.77 11.68 -3.04
C ASN A 97 15.32 11.82 -2.56
N LEU A 98 15.07 11.38 -1.33
CA LEU A 98 13.78 11.57 -0.65
C LEU A 98 13.39 13.04 -0.61
N ASN A 99 14.34 13.95 -0.34
CA ASN A 99 14.10 15.40 -0.22
C ASN A 99 13.55 16.03 -1.51
N GLU A 100 13.76 15.40 -2.66
CA GLU A 100 13.20 15.83 -3.96
C GLU A 100 11.95 15.04 -4.39
N SER A 101 11.80 13.82 -3.87
CA SER A 101 10.75 12.88 -4.30
C SER A 101 9.34 13.40 -4.02
N ARG A 102 8.46 13.33 -5.02
CA ARG A 102 7.01 13.61 -4.86
C ARG A 102 6.25 12.37 -4.40
N LEU A 103 6.61 11.88 -3.21
CA LEU A 103 5.94 10.72 -2.59
C LEU A 103 4.45 10.97 -2.31
N ASP A 104 4.07 12.23 -2.11
CA ASP A 104 2.68 12.65 -1.96
C ASP A 104 1.82 12.24 -3.17
N TYR A 105 2.34 12.39 -4.39
CA TYR A 105 1.63 11.95 -5.60
C TYR A 105 1.59 10.43 -5.73
N TYR A 106 2.67 9.74 -5.35
CA TYR A 106 2.67 8.27 -5.33
C TYR A 106 1.64 7.72 -4.33
N TYR A 107 1.59 8.25 -3.11
CA TYR A 107 0.62 7.82 -2.11
C TYR A 107 -0.83 8.15 -2.51
N LEU A 108 -1.06 9.30 -3.16
CA LEU A 108 -2.40 9.62 -3.69
C LEU A 108 -2.82 8.64 -4.80
N PHE A 109 -1.93 8.35 -5.75
CA PHE A 109 -2.17 7.34 -6.78
C PHE A 109 -2.48 5.97 -6.17
N PHE A 110 -1.68 5.56 -5.18
CA PHE A 110 -1.89 4.30 -4.48
C PHE A 110 -3.22 4.27 -3.71
N ALA A 111 -3.63 5.39 -3.09
CA ALA A 111 -4.92 5.51 -2.43
C ALA A 111 -6.10 5.36 -3.41
N LEU A 112 -6.02 5.99 -4.60
CA LEU A 112 -7.03 5.82 -5.65
C LEU A 112 -7.12 4.37 -6.14
N LEU A 113 -5.97 3.70 -6.32
CA LEU A 113 -5.94 2.30 -6.71
C LEU A 113 -6.61 1.40 -5.65
N ASN A 114 -6.34 1.65 -4.37
CA ASN A 114 -6.98 0.92 -3.27
C ASN A 114 -8.48 1.22 -3.17
N PHE A 115 -8.90 2.45 -3.44
CA PHE A 115 -10.33 2.79 -3.50
C PHE A 115 -11.06 2.01 -4.60
N VAL A 116 -10.46 1.89 -5.79
CA VAL A 116 -11.00 1.06 -6.87
C VAL A 116 -11.05 -0.41 -6.46
N ASN A 117 -9.99 -0.93 -5.83
CA ASN A 117 -9.97 -2.30 -5.30
C ASN A 117 -11.09 -2.54 -4.28
N PHE A 118 -11.33 -1.59 -3.38
CA PHE A 118 -12.41 -1.65 -2.41
C PHE A 118 -13.80 -1.63 -3.09
N ALA A 119 -14.01 -0.79 -4.09
CA ALA A 119 -15.25 -0.77 -4.86
C ALA A 119 -15.51 -2.12 -5.57
N LEU A 120 -14.48 -2.71 -6.18
CA LEU A 120 -14.56 -4.04 -6.79
C LEU A 120 -14.89 -5.12 -5.75
N PHE A 121 -14.27 -5.07 -4.56
CA PHE A 121 -14.59 -5.96 -3.46
C PHE A 121 -16.08 -5.88 -3.07
N LEU A 122 -16.64 -4.67 -2.95
CA LEU A 122 -18.07 -4.49 -2.66
C LEU A 122 -18.98 -5.07 -3.74
N VAL A 123 -18.60 -4.94 -5.02
CA VAL A 123 -19.33 -5.56 -6.14
C VAL A 123 -19.33 -7.08 -6.04
N VAL A 124 -18.18 -7.68 -5.72
CA VAL A 124 -18.04 -9.14 -5.54
C VAL A 124 -18.87 -9.63 -4.35
N VAL A 125 -18.81 -8.93 -3.22
CA VAL A 125 -19.62 -9.27 -2.03
C VAL A 125 -21.12 -9.20 -2.37
N LYS A 126 -21.56 -8.15 -3.07
CA LYS A 126 -22.96 -8.04 -3.49
C LYS A 126 -23.37 -9.20 -4.39
N PHE A 127 -22.55 -9.54 -5.38
CA PHE A 127 -22.81 -10.67 -6.28
C PHE A 127 -22.91 -12.01 -5.55
N LEU A 128 -22.03 -12.25 -4.56
CA LEU A 128 -22.06 -13.45 -3.73
C LEU A 128 -23.33 -13.54 -2.87
N LEU A 129 -23.83 -12.41 -2.37
CA LEU A 129 -25.06 -12.36 -1.57
C LEU A 129 -26.33 -12.52 -2.41
N ASP A 130 -26.33 -12.01 -3.65
CA ASP A 130 -27.49 -12.10 -4.57
C ASP A 130 -27.67 -13.51 -5.16
N PHE A 131 -26.64 -14.36 -5.13
CA PHE A 131 -26.67 -15.76 -5.58
C PHE A 131 -26.20 -16.68 -4.44
N PRO A 132 -27.09 -17.07 -3.51
CA PRO A 132 -26.73 -18.04 -2.48
C PRO A 132 -26.45 -19.42 -3.12
N PRO A 133 -25.52 -20.22 -2.57
CA PRO A 133 -25.25 -21.59 -3.03
C PRO A 133 -26.42 -22.55 -2.82
#